data_AF-A0AB38EMA4-F1
#
_entry.id   AF-A0AB38EMA4-F1
#
_cell.length_a   1.000
_cell.length_b   1.000
_cell.length_c   1.000
_cell.angle_alpha   90.00
_cell.angle_beta   90.00
_cell.angle_gamma   90.00
#
_symmetry.space_group_name_H-M   'P 1'
#
loop_
_entity.id
_entity.type
_entity.pdbx_description
1 polymer ?
#
loop_
_entity_poly.entity_id
_entity_poly.type
_entity_poly.pdbx_seq_one_letter_code
_entity_poly.pdbx_strand_id
1 'polypeptide(L)'
;MATIRNRGEYQWEAQIRRKGYPAQRKTFETKSDAQAWARMIETEIDRGIFVSRVEAERTAFHQLIDRYISEIAPKHKGAYSEIKRLEALKLLALIEN
;
A
#
# COMPACT_ATOMS: atom_id res chain seq x y z
N MET A 1 21.10 -3.21 -1.28
CA MET A 1 21.29 -2.68 -2.63
C MET A 1 20.26 -3.31 -3.53
N ALA A 2 19.57 -2.48 -4.32
CA ALA A 2 18.56 -2.95 -5.26
C ALA A 2 19.18 -3.72 -6.44
N THR A 3 18.44 -4.69 -6.95
CA THR A 3 18.78 -5.42 -8.18
C THR A 3 17.99 -4.83 -9.35
N ILE A 4 18.66 -4.48 -10.44
CA ILE A 4 18.02 -4.03 -11.69
C ILE A 4 18.11 -5.16 -12.72
N ARG A 5 16.97 -5.65 -13.19
CA ARG A 5 16.86 -6.75 -14.15
C ARG A 5 16.25 -6.25 -15.47
N ASN A 6 16.89 -6.56 -16.59
CA ASN A 6 16.28 -6.40 -17.91
C ASN A 6 15.36 -7.60 -18.19
N ARG A 7 14.10 -7.34 -18.55
CA ARG A 7 13.08 -8.34 -18.88
C ARG A 7 12.67 -8.33 -20.36
N GLY A 8 13.17 -7.39 -21.16
CA GLY A 8 12.79 -7.20 -22.56
C GLY A 8 12.90 -5.75 -22.99
N GLU A 9 12.54 -5.47 -24.25
CA GLU A 9 12.48 -4.10 -24.77
C GLU A 9 11.54 -3.26 -23.91
N TYR A 10 12.01 -2.09 -23.45
CA TYR A 10 11.28 -1.21 -22.53
C TYR A 10 10.81 -1.87 -21.22
N GLN A 11 11.50 -2.90 -20.73
CA GLN A 11 11.12 -3.61 -19.50
C GLN A 11 12.32 -3.74 -18.55
N TRP A 12 12.51 -2.73 -17.72
CA TRP A 12 13.52 -2.68 -16.65
C TRP A 12 12.86 -2.82 -15.29
N GLU A 13 13.08 -3.96 -14.65
CA GLU A 13 12.55 -4.26 -13.32
C GLU A 13 13.56 -3.88 -12.24
N ALA A 14 13.15 -3.10 -11.25
CA ALA A 14 13.88 -2.86 -10.03
C ALA A 14 13.32 -3.72 -8.90
N GLN A 15 14.18 -4.43 -8.18
CA GLN A 15 13.83 -5.28 -7.03
C GLN A 15 14.61 -4.84 -5.79
N ILE A 16 13.91 -4.67 -4.66
CA ILE A 16 14.51 -4.23 -3.40
C ILE A 16 14.12 -5.21 -2.31
N ARG A 17 15.12 -5.81 -1.67
CA ARG A 17 14.98 -6.74 -0.55
C ARG A 17 15.86 -6.25 0.60
N ARG A 18 15.23 -5.80 1.69
CA ARG A 18 15.89 -5.36 2.92
C ARG A 18 15.26 -6.09 4.10
N LYS A 19 16.09 -6.56 5.03
CA LYS A 19 15.61 -7.26 6.24
C LYS A 19 14.72 -6.32 7.05
N GLY A 20 13.55 -6.79 7.47
CA GLY A 20 12.59 -6.00 8.24
C GLY A 20 11.66 -5.12 7.41
N TYR A 21 11.79 -5.12 6.08
CA TYR A 21 10.92 -4.36 5.18
C TYR A 21 10.25 -5.29 4.15
N PRO A 22 9.01 -4.99 3.71
CA PRO A 22 8.36 -5.75 2.65
C PRO A 22 9.15 -5.62 1.34
N ALA A 23 9.24 -6.73 0.59
CA ALA A 23 9.92 -6.72 -0.71
C ALA A 23 9.20 -5.80 -1.70
N GLN A 24 9.96 -4.91 -2.35
CA GLN A 24 9.43 -3.99 -3.35
C GLN A 24 9.90 -4.39 -4.75
N ARG A 25 9.00 -4.30 -5.73
CA ARG A 25 9.31 -4.51 -7.15
C ARG A 25 8.52 -3.54 -8.01
N LYS A 26 9.15 -3.00 -9.05
CA LYS A 26 8.47 -2.15 -10.05
C LYS A 26 9.21 -2.21 -11.38
N THR A 27 8.46 -2.18 -12.48
CA THR A 27 9.00 -2.18 -13.84
C THR A 27 8.89 -0.80 -14.47
N PHE A 28 9.88 -0.45 -15.28
CA PHE A 28 10.04 0.84 -15.95
C PHE A 28 10.45 0.63 -17.40
N GLU A 29 10.20 1.64 -18.24
CA GLU A 29 10.62 1.60 -19.64
C GLU A 29 12.12 1.79 -19.83
N THR A 30 12.76 2.54 -18.92
CA THR A 30 14.20 2.82 -18.99
C THR A 30 14.95 2.29 -17.78
N LYS A 31 16.22 1.94 -18.00
CA LYS A 31 17.13 1.51 -16.92
C LYS A 31 17.36 2.63 -15.92
N SER A 32 17.46 3.88 -16.39
CA SER A 32 17.69 5.05 -15.55
C SER A 32 16.55 5.28 -14.57
N ASP A 33 15.30 5.13 -15.01
CA ASP A 33 14.14 5.31 -14.14
C ASP A 33 14.08 4.21 -13.08
N ALA A 34 14.35 2.96 -13.48
CA ALA A 34 14.45 1.84 -12.55
C ALA A 34 15.53 2.07 -11.48
N GLN A 35 16.69 2.60 -11.86
CA GLN A 35 17.78 2.94 -10.94
C GLN A 35 17.43 4.12 -10.02
N ALA A 36 16.81 5.17 -10.57
CA ALA A 36 16.41 6.35 -9.79
C ALA A 36 15.37 5.98 -8.73
N TRP A 37 14.34 5.22 -9.12
CA TRP A 37 13.34 4.71 -8.18
C TRP A 37 13.95 3.79 -7.12
N ALA A 38 14.84 2.89 -7.52
CA ALA A 38 15.53 2.02 -6.58
C ALA A 38 16.31 2.79 -5.50
N ARG A 39 17.07 3.81 -5.91
CA ARG A 39 17.82 4.67 -4.99
C ARG A 39 16.91 5.46 -4.06
N MET A 40 15.79 5.98 -4.57
CA MET A 40 14.79 6.68 -3.77
C MET A 40 14.29 5.79 -2.63
N ILE A 41 13.82 4.58 -2.94
CA ILE A 41 13.28 3.66 -1.94
C ILE A 41 14.34 3.22 -0.94
N GLU A 42 15.57 2.91 -1.40
CA GLU A 42 16.66 2.60 -0.46
C GLU A 42 16.96 3.77 0.47
N THR A 43 16.94 5.00 -0.03
CA THR A 43 17.14 6.22 0.78
C THR A 43 16.02 6.41 1.81
N GLU A 44 14.76 6.15 1.44
CA GLU A 44 13.63 6.21 2.38
C GLU A 44 13.75 5.17 3.49
N ILE A 45 14.17 3.95 3.13
CA ILE A 45 14.41 2.86 4.09
C ILE A 45 15.55 3.25 5.04
N ASP A 46 16.67 3.71 4.50
CA ASP A 46 17.85 4.09 5.29
C ASP A 46 17.55 5.27 6.23
N ARG A 47 16.63 6.17 5.85
CA ARG A 47 16.15 7.29 6.68
C ARG A 47 15.05 6.90 7.67
N GLY A 48 14.53 5.67 7.61
CA GLY A 48 13.43 5.21 8.46
C GLY A 48 12.07 5.87 8.15
N ILE A 49 11.94 6.56 7.01
CA ILE A 49 10.70 7.25 6.59
C ILE A 49 9.93 6.45 5.52
N PHE A 50 10.44 5.29 5.15
CA PHE A 50 9.77 4.43 4.18
C PHE A 50 8.39 4.00 4.70
N VAL A 51 7.36 4.41 3.96
CA VAL A 51 5.99 3.94 4.16
C VAL A 51 5.67 3.00 3.01
N SER A 52 5.45 1.72 3.33
CA SER A 52 5.09 0.76 2.29
C SER A 52 3.71 1.12 1.74
N ARG A 53 3.61 1.45 0.45
CA ARG A 53 2.31 1.62 -0.22
C ARG A 53 1.48 0.34 -0.18
N VAL A 54 2.14 -0.82 -0.19
CA VAL A 54 1.48 -2.12 0.02
C VAL A 54 0.89 -2.19 1.44
N GLU A 55 1.53 -1.64 2.48
CA GLU A 55 0.92 -1.54 3.81
C GLU A 55 -0.16 -0.46 3.92
N ALA A 56 0.00 0.66 3.21
CA ALA A 56 -1.04 1.69 3.12
C ALA A 56 -2.30 1.16 2.42
N GLU A 57 -2.14 0.34 1.38
CA GLU A 57 -3.21 -0.42 0.72
C GLU A 57 -3.73 -1.57 1.61
N ARG A 58 -2.88 -2.19 2.45
CA ARG A 58 -3.27 -3.21 3.44
C ARG A 58 -3.91 -2.63 4.70
N THR A 59 -3.77 -1.33 4.98
CA THR A 59 -4.72 -0.60 5.82
C THR A 59 -5.97 -0.43 4.97
N ALA A 60 -6.57 -1.55 4.64
CA ALA A 60 -7.62 -1.63 3.66
C ALA A 60 -8.78 -0.82 4.18
N PHE A 61 -9.50 -0.15 3.28
CA PHE A 61 -10.65 0.69 3.59
C PHE A 61 -11.62 0.04 4.59
N HIS A 62 -11.73 -1.30 4.56
CA HIS A 62 -12.48 -2.07 5.54
C HIS A 62 -12.01 -1.91 6.99
N GLN A 63 -10.70 -1.84 7.24
CA GLN A 63 -10.12 -1.67 8.58
C GLN A 63 -10.39 -0.28 9.15
N LEU A 64 -10.39 0.74 8.29
CA LEU A 64 -10.77 2.10 8.68
C LEU A 64 -12.25 2.16 9.04
N ILE A 65 -13.10 1.49 8.26
CA ILE A 65 -14.53 1.36 8.58
C ILE A 65 -14.72 0.63 9.93
N ASP A 66 -14.00 -0.47 10.17
CA ASP A 66 -14.11 -1.23 11.41
C ASP A 66 -13.78 -0.37 12.63
N ARG A 67 -12.70 0.44 12.57
CA ARG A 67 -12.34 1.38 13.64
C ARG A 67 -13.39 2.48 13.83
N TYR A 68 -13.91 3.03 12.73
CA TYR A 68 -14.92 4.07 12.81
C TYR A 68 -16.24 3.55 13.42
N ILE A 69 -16.63 2.32 13.07
CA ILE A 69 -17.79 1.62 13.66
C ILE A 69 -17.61 1.40 15.15
N SER A 70 -16.40 1.08 15.64
CA SER A 70 -16.17 0.81 17.05
C SER A 70 -16.03 2.08 17.91
N GLU A 71 -15.38 3.12 17.38
CA GLU A 71 -14.95 4.28 18.19
C GLU A 71 -15.86 5.51 18.05
N ILE A 72 -16.49 5.70 16.89
CA ILE A 72 -17.17 6.96 16.52
C ILE A 72 -18.66 6.75 16.30
N ALA A 73 -19.05 5.83 15.40
CA ALA A 73 -20.44 5.61 15.02
C ALA A 73 -21.41 5.37 16.20
N PRO A 74 -21.04 4.67 17.31
CA PRO A 74 -21.95 4.43 18.44
C PRO A 74 -22.34 5.72 19.18
N LYS A 75 -21.57 6.80 19.00
CA LYS A 75 -21.82 8.10 19.63
C LYS A 75 -22.83 8.95 18.86
N HIS A 76 -23.25 8.51 17.66
CA HIS A 76 -24.16 9.26 16.81
C HIS A 76 -25.63 8.91 17.12
N LYS A 77 -26.51 9.92 17.02
CA LYS A 77 -27.97 9.76 17.21
C LYS A 77 -28.59 8.75 16.24
N GLY A 78 -27.95 8.49 15.11
CA GLY A 78 -28.36 7.54 14.06
C GLY A 78 -27.49 6.28 13.93
N ALA A 79 -26.74 5.93 14.98
CA ALA A 79 -25.71 4.89 14.99
C ALA A 79 -26.11 3.59 14.28
N TYR A 80 -27.29 3.05 14.57
CA TYR A 80 -27.77 1.80 13.99
C TYR A 80 -27.80 1.84 12.44
N SER A 81 -28.37 2.90 11.88
CA SER A 81 -28.50 3.04 10.42
C SER A 81 -27.15 3.32 9.75
N GLU A 82 -26.26 4.04 10.43
CA GLU A 82 -24.92 4.37 9.94
C GLU A 82 -24.01 3.15 9.93
N ILE A 83 -23.99 2.38 11.02
CA ILE A 83 -23.24 1.13 11.13
C ILE A 83 -23.68 0.16 10.03
N LYS A 84 -25.00 0.02 9.78
CA LYS A 84 -25.49 -0.86 8.71
C LYS A 84 -25.03 -0.43 7.31
N ARG A 85 -25.00 0.87 7.02
CA ARG A 85 -24.48 1.38 5.73
C ARG A 85 -22.97 1.17 5.61
N LEU A 86 -22.23 1.38 6.69
CA LEU A 86 -20.79 1.17 6.74
C LEU A 86 -20.41 -0.31 6.61
N GLU A 87 -21.16 -1.22 7.23
CA GLU A 87 -21.01 -2.68 7.05
C GLU A 87 -21.23 -3.07 5.58
N ALA A 88 -22.23 -2.49 4.91
CA ALA A 88 -22.48 -2.74 3.50
C ALA A 88 -21.35 -2.20 2.60
N LEU A 89 -20.87 -0.98 2.84
CA LEU A 89 -19.72 -0.39 2.15
C LEU A 89 -18.44 -1.21 2.36
N LYS A 90 -18.25 -1.75 3.56
CA LYS A 90 -17.14 -2.63 3.89
C LYS A 90 -17.15 -3.90 3.02
N LEU A 91 -18.31 -4.53 2.91
CA LEU A 91 -18.49 -5.76 2.11
C LEU A 91 -18.23 -5.51 0.63
N LEU A 92 -18.65 -4.36 0.08
CA LEU A 92 -18.38 -3.99 -1.31
C LEU A 92 -16.88 -3.81 -1.56
N ALA A 93 -16.18 -3.12 -0.67
CA ALA A 93 -14.74 -2.91 -0.78
C ALA A 93 -13.88 -4.19 -0.65
N LEU A 94 -14.47 -5.28 -0.14
CA LEU A 94 -13.84 -6.61 -0.08
C LEU A 94 -14.10 -7.45 -1.35
N ILE A 95 -15.09 -7.10 -2.17
CA ILE A 95 -15.43 -7.81 -3.41
C ILE A 95 -14.62 -7.30 -4.61
N GLU A 96 -14.16 -6.04 -4.57
CA GLU A 96 -13.42 -5.38 -5.66
C GLU A 96 -11.90 -5.61 -5.63
N ASN A 97 -11.38 -6.44 -4.72
CA ASN A 97 -9.94 -6.65 -4.49
C ASN A 97 -9.50 -8.10 -4.75
#